data_AF-A0A6N7IX20-F1
#
_entry.id   AF-A0A6N7IX20-F1
#
_cell.length_a   1.000
_cell.length_b   1.000
_cell.length_c   1.000
_cell.angle_alpha   90.00
_cell.angle_beta   90.00
_cell.angle_gamma   90.00
#
_symmetry.space_group_name_H-M   'P 1'
#
loop_
_entity.id
_entity.type
_entity.pdbx_description
1 polymer ?
#
loop_
_entity_poly.entity_id
_entity_poly.type
_entity_poly.pdbx_seq_one_letter_code
_entity_poly.pdbx_strand_id
1 'polypeptide(L)'
;MNDEEFFQKTRQEMIDEVVNLGFPEELGEAVAKNLNSVKTMQRMASYLRNVRPNSDVLIVDEMLAIMDDRRRWIEKKKSEEANAKYNEFLEEQKRNEEDDS
;
A
#
# COMPACT_ATOMS: atom_id res chain seq x y z
N MET A 1 18.58 -11.89 -7.30
CA MET A 1 17.73 -10.70 -7.51
C MET A 1 17.73 -9.91 -6.22
N ASN A 2 18.17 -8.65 -6.25
CA ASN A 2 18.14 -7.76 -5.08
C ASN A 2 16.81 -6.98 -5.01
N ASP A 3 16.59 -6.27 -3.92
CA ASP A 3 15.31 -5.56 -3.68
C ASP A 3 15.04 -4.47 -4.72
N GLU A 4 16.07 -3.77 -5.18
CA GLU A 4 15.97 -2.73 -6.21
C GLU A 4 15.58 -3.33 -7.57
N GLU A 5 16.23 -4.41 -7.98
CA GLU A 5 15.93 -5.14 -9.21
C GLU A 5 14.50 -5.70 -9.18
N PHE A 6 14.06 -6.22 -8.03
CA PHE A 6 12.69 -6.70 -7.86
C PHE A 6 11.66 -5.56 -7.93
N PHE A 7 11.98 -4.40 -7.36
CA PHE A 7 11.15 -3.21 -7.44
C PHE A 7 11.01 -2.74 -8.89
N GLN A 8 12.13 -2.59 -9.61
CA GLN A 8 12.11 -2.16 -11.02
C GLN A 8 11.38 -3.16 -11.92
N LYS A 9 11.58 -4.46 -11.69
CA LYS A 9 10.85 -5.51 -12.42
C LYS A 9 9.35 -5.40 -12.18
N THR A 10 8.93 -5.26 -10.92
CA THR A 10 7.51 -5.12 -10.57
C THR A 10 6.91 -3.84 -11.17
N ARG A 11 7.66 -2.73 -11.16
CA ARG A 11 7.28 -1.47 -11.79
C ARG A 11 7.04 -1.68 -13.28
N GLN A 12 7.99 -2.28 -13.97
CA GLN A 12 7.90 -2.52 -15.41
C GLN A 12 6.72 -3.43 -15.75
N GLU A 13 6.55 -4.54 -15.03
CA GLU A 13 5.42 -5.46 -15.25
C GLU A 13 4.07 -4.74 -15.14
N MET A 14 3.90 -3.83 -14.17
CA MET A 14 2.66 -3.07 -14.02
C MET A 14 2.44 -2.07 -15.17
N ILE A 15 3.50 -1.40 -15.61
CA ILE A 15 3.46 -0.48 -16.76
C ILE A 15 3.10 -1.25 -18.03
N ASP A 16 3.71 -2.42 -18.24
CA ASP A 16 3.43 -3.28 -19.38
C ASP A 16 1.95 -3.70 -19.40
N GLU A 17 1.32 -3.98 -18.25
CA GLU A 17 -0.13 -4.24 -18.20
C GLU A 17 -0.98 -3.04 -18.65
N VAL A 18 -0.59 -1.82 -18.29
CA VAL A 18 -1.29 -0.60 -18.74
C VAL A 18 -1.17 -0.45 -20.26
N VAL A 19 0.02 -0.67 -20.81
CA VAL A 19 0.27 -0.61 -22.26
C VAL A 19 -0.46 -1.74 -23.01
N ASN A 20 -0.48 -2.95 -22.45
CA ASN A 20 -1.19 -4.10 -23.03
C ASN A 20 -2.71 -3.89 -23.13
N LEU A 21 -3.27 -3.02 -22.28
CA LEU A 21 -4.67 -2.61 -22.34
C LEU A 21 -4.92 -1.47 -23.35
N GLY A 22 -3.88 -0.96 -24.00
CA GLY A 22 -3.96 0.10 -25.01
C GLY A 22 -3.84 1.53 -24.46
N PHE A 23 -3.44 1.68 -23.19
CA PHE A 23 -3.22 2.99 -22.60
C PHE A 23 -1.77 3.46 -22.76
N PRO A 24 -1.51 4.78 -22.67
CA PRO A 24 -0.15 5.32 -22.78
C PRO A 24 0.77 4.83 -21.66
N GLU A 25 2.05 4.62 -21.97
CA GLU A 25 3.07 4.24 -20.99
C GLU A 25 3.19 5.28 -19.87
N GLU A 26 3.03 6.55 -20.21
CA GLU A 26 3.09 7.68 -19.27
C GLU A 26 2.03 7.57 -18.16
N LEU A 27 0.86 6.99 -18.47
CA LEU A 27 -0.15 6.70 -17.45
C LEU A 27 0.35 5.64 -16.47
N GLY A 28 0.96 4.57 -16.98
CA GLY A 28 1.57 3.52 -16.17
C GLY A 28 2.69 4.08 -15.29
N GLU A 29 3.54 4.94 -15.83
CA GLU A 29 4.60 5.60 -15.07
C GLU A 29 4.06 6.45 -13.92
N ALA A 30 3.02 7.24 -14.20
CA ALA A 30 2.36 8.07 -13.20
C ALA A 30 1.72 7.23 -12.09
N VAL A 31 1.06 6.12 -12.46
CA VAL A 31 0.46 5.17 -11.50
C VAL A 31 1.55 4.53 -10.63
N ALA A 32 2.63 4.02 -11.23
CA ALA A 32 3.74 3.42 -10.51
C ALA A 32 4.36 4.40 -9.49
N LYS A 33 4.57 5.65 -9.91
CA LYS A 33 5.14 6.71 -9.06
C LYS A 33 4.27 7.02 -7.85
N ASN A 34 2.94 6.99 -7.99
CA ASN A 34 2.02 7.26 -6.88
C ASN A 34 1.91 6.05 -5.91
N LEU A 35 1.91 4.84 -6.45
CA LEU A 35 1.85 3.61 -5.66
C LEU A 35 3.15 3.41 -4.85
N ASN A 36 4.33 3.63 -5.44
CA ASN A 36 5.63 3.70 -4.76
C ASN A 36 5.94 2.53 -3.78
N SER A 37 5.42 1.33 -4.04
CA SER A 37 5.79 0.12 -3.30
C SER A 37 5.46 -1.13 -4.12
N VAL A 38 6.26 -2.17 -3.98
CA VAL A 38 6.05 -3.46 -4.68
C VAL A 38 4.64 -3.99 -4.42
N LYS A 39 4.20 -4.02 -3.15
CA LYS A 39 2.90 -4.57 -2.76
C LYS A 39 1.74 -3.87 -3.45
N THR A 40 1.75 -2.54 -3.51
CA THR A 40 0.70 -1.76 -4.16
C THR A 40 0.75 -1.90 -5.68
N MET A 41 1.95 -1.96 -6.29
CA MET A 41 2.09 -2.19 -7.73
C MET A 41 1.63 -3.59 -8.15
N GLN A 42 1.88 -4.63 -7.34
CA GLN A 42 1.36 -5.98 -7.56
C GLN A 42 -0.16 -6.05 -7.48
N ARG A 43 -0.79 -5.32 -6.54
CA ARG A 43 -2.26 -5.18 -6.48
C ARG A 43 -2.79 -4.54 -7.76
N MET A 44 -2.16 -3.45 -8.21
CA MET A 44 -2.56 -2.77 -9.43
C MET A 44 -2.41 -3.65 -10.67
N ALA A 45 -1.27 -4.34 -10.84
CA ALA A 45 -1.06 -5.27 -11.95
C ALA A 45 -2.09 -6.40 -11.95
N SER A 46 -2.46 -6.91 -10.75
CA SER A 46 -3.50 -7.93 -10.61
C SER A 46 -4.88 -7.39 -11.02
N TYR A 47 -5.21 -6.16 -10.63
CA TYR A 47 -6.45 -5.50 -11.05
C TYR A 47 -6.50 -5.33 -12.58
N LEU A 48 -5.44 -4.80 -13.19
CA LEU A 48 -5.35 -4.57 -14.63
C LEU A 48 -5.57 -5.87 -15.43
N ARG A 49 -4.95 -6.98 -15.00
CA ARG A 49 -5.10 -8.30 -15.63
C ARG A 49 -6.51 -8.87 -15.51
N ASN A 50 -7.13 -8.74 -14.34
CA ASN A 50 -8.40 -9.40 -14.03
C ASN A 50 -9.61 -8.58 -14.49
N VAL A 51 -9.59 -7.28 -14.25
CA VAL A 51 -10.72 -6.38 -14.53
C VAL A 51 -10.65 -5.85 -15.96
N ARG A 52 -9.44 -5.68 -16.51
CA ARG A 52 -9.19 -5.11 -17.85
C ARG A 52 -9.99 -3.82 -18.09
N PRO A 53 -9.73 -2.76 -17.31
CA PRO A 53 -10.46 -1.50 -17.42
C PRO A 53 -10.38 -0.93 -18.85
N ASN A 54 -11.47 -0.30 -19.28
CA ASN A 54 -11.62 0.28 -20.63
C ASN A 54 -11.48 1.81 -20.66
N SER A 55 -11.15 2.43 -19.52
CA SER A 55 -10.87 3.86 -19.40
C SER A 55 -9.78 4.11 -18.37
N ASP A 56 -8.97 5.13 -18.65
CA ASP A 56 -8.00 5.74 -17.75
C ASP A 56 -8.60 6.17 -16.40
N VAL A 57 -9.86 6.62 -16.38
CA VAL A 57 -10.58 6.98 -15.15
C VAL A 57 -10.66 5.79 -14.19
N LEU A 58 -10.95 4.58 -14.70
CA LEU A 58 -11.04 3.37 -13.87
C LEU A 58 -9.67 2.90 -13.36
N ILE A 59 -8.60 3.20 -14.09
CA ILE A 59 -7.21 2.91 -13.68
C ILE A 59 -6.82 3.87 -12.55
N VAL A 60 -7.12 5.16 -12.71
CA VAL A 60 -6.82 6.19 -11.71
C VAL A 60 -7.66 5.99 -10.45
N ASP A 61 -8.94 5.62 -10.58
CA ASP A 61 -9.81 5.34 -9.43
C ASP A 61 -9.30 4.18 -8.58
N GLU A 62 -8.93 3.05 -9.22
CA GLU A 62 -8.35 1.92 -8.50
C GLU A 62 -7.00 2.30 -7.85
N MET A 63 -6.16 3.08 -8.53
CA MET A 63 -4.92 3.58 -7.94
C MET A 63 -5.20 4.36 -6.65
N LEU A 64 -6.19 5.26 -6.66
CA LEU A 64 -6.59 6.03 -5.47
C LEU A 64 -7.15 5.12 -4.37
N ALA A 65 -7.97 4.12 -4.73
CA ALA A 65 -8.50 3.14 -3.78
C ALA A 65 -7.37 2.35 -3.09
N ILE A 66 -6.37 1.89 -3.84
CA ILE A 66 -5.19 1.19 -3.29
C ILE A 66 -4.37 2.11 -2.38
N MET A 67 -4.21 3.39 -2.75
CA MET A 67 -3.51 4.38 -1.92
C MET A 67 -4.23 4.65 -0.60
N ASP A 68 -5.55 4.75 -0.63
CA ASP A 68 -6.37 4.96 0.56
C ASP A 68 -6.36 3.75 1.48
N ASP A 69 -6.42 2.53 0.93
CA ASP A 69 -6.24 1.30 1.69
C ASP A 69 -4.88 1.26 2.41
N ARG A 70 -3.81 1.66 1.71
CA ARG A 70 -2.48 1.76 2.31
C ARG A 70 -2.47 2.77 3.45
N ARG A 71 -3.10 3.93 3.27
CA ARG A 71 -3.18 4.98 4.30
C ARG A 71 -3.91 4.47 5.55
N ARG A 72 -5.08 3.84 5.37
CA ARG A 72 -5.88 3.27 6.46
C ARG A 72 -5.12 2.18 7.21
N TRP A 73 -4.36 1.33 6.51
CA TRP A 73 -3.54 0.31 7.14
C TRP A 73 -2.42 0.91 8.00
N ILE A 74 -1.71 1.93 7.50
CA ILE A 74 -0.66 2.64 8.26
C ILE A 74 -1.25 3.33 9.50
N GLU A 75 -2.39 4.00 9.35
CA GLU A 75 -3.08 4.68 10.45
C GLU A 75 -3.52 3.70 11.53
N LYS A 76 -4.12 2.56 11.13
CA LYS A 76 -4.48 1.49 12.05
C LYS A 76 -3.26 0.97 12.80
N LYS A 77 -2.13 0.75 12.13
CA LYS A 77 -0.88 0.29 12.76
C LYS A 77 -0.34 1.29 13.79
N LYS A 78 -0.35 2.59 13.46
CA LYS A 78 0.03 3.64 14.41
C LYS A 78 -0.89 3.68 15.63
N SER A 79 -2.20 3.49 15.43
CA SER A 79 -3.15 3.42 16.54
C SER A 79 -2.94 2.19 17.42
N GLU A 80 -2.67 1.02 16.84
CA GLU A 80 -2.32 -0.20 17.57
C GLU A 80 -1.04 -0.01 18.42
N GLU A 81 -0.01 0.61 17.84
CA GLU A 81 1.24 0.91 18.56
C GLU A 81 1.04 1.92 19.70
N ALA A 82 0.23 2.95 19.49
CA ALA A 82 -0.10 3.93 20.53
C ALA A 82 -0.90 3.29 21.67
N ASN A 83 -1.87 2.44 21.35
CA ASN A 83 -2.66 1.70 22.34
C ASN A 83 -1.82 0.69 23.11
N ALA A 84 -0.88 0.00 22.45
CA ALA A 84 0.02 -0.94 23.12
C ALA A 84 0.90 -0.22 24.17
N LYS A 85 1.48 0.93 23.81
CA LYS A 85 2.26 1.75 24.74
C LYS A 85 1.43 2.30 25.90
N TYR A 86 0.18 2.69 25.62
CA TYR A 86 -0.74 3.16 26.66
C TYR A 86 -1.14 2.04 27.63
N ASN A 87 -1.40 0.83 27.11
CA ASN A 87 -1.70 -0.33 27.95
C ASN A 87 -0.50 -0.73 28.81
N GLU A 88 0.72 -0.73 28.25
CA GLU A 88 1.96 -1.00 28.98
C GLU A 88 2.14 -0.01 30.15
N PHE A 89 1.94 1.29 29.91
CA PHE A 89 1.99 2.31 30.96
C PHE A 89 0.93 2.10 32.06
N LEU A 90 -0.31 1.76 31.68
CA LEU A 90 -1.37 1.47 32.66
C LEU A 90 -1.08 0.21 33.48
N GLU A 91 -0.51 -0.83 32.87
CA GLU A 91 -0.10 -2.05 33.57
C GLU A 91 1.06 -1.78 34.53
N GLU A 92 2.03 -0.94 34.14
CA GLU A 92 3.09 -0.47 35.03
C GLU A 92 2.54 0.34 36.22
N GLN A 93 1.61 1.27 35.99
CA GLN A 93 0.99 2.04 37.07
C GLN A 93 0.25 1.13 38.06
N LYS A 94 -0.57 0.19 37.56
CA LYS A 94 -1.29 -0.76 38.43
C LYS A 94 -0.35 -1.64 39.23
N ARG A 95 0.74 -2.12 38.62
CA ARG A 95 1.74 -2.93 39.32
C ARG A 95 2.43 -2.14 40.44
N ASN A 96 2.77 -0.88 40.18
CA ASN A 96 3.38 -0.02 41.18
C ASN A 96 2.42 0.32 42.33
N GLU A 97 1.12 0.44 42.07
CA GLU A 97 0.09 0.65 43.09
C GLU A 97 -0.19 -0.62 43.94
N GLU A 98 -0.04 -1.81 43.37
CA GLU A 98 -0.16 -3.10 44.07
C GLU A 98 1.06 -3.42 44.95
N ASP A 99 2.27 -2.97 44.58
CA ASP A 99 3.50 -3.18 45.37
C ASP A 99 3.63 -2.22 46.59
N ASP A 100 2.87 -1.11 46.62
CA ASP A 100 2.84 -0.11 47.70
C ASP A 100 1.71 -0.33 48.75
N SER A 101 0.93 -1.42 48.64
CA SER A 101 -0.18 -1.79 49.56
C SER A 101 0.14 -3.02 50.42
#